data_AF-A0AB36BK11-F1
#
_entry.id   AF-A0AB36BK11-F1
#
_cell.length_a   1.000
_cell.length_b   1.000
_cell.length_c   1.000
_cell.angle_alpha   90.00
_cell.angle_beta   90.00
_cell.angle_gamma   90.00
#
_symmetry.space_group_name_H-M   'P 1'
#
loop_
_entity.id
_entity.type
_entity.pdbx_description
1 polymer ?
#
loop_
_entity_poly.entity_id
_entity_poly.type
_entity_poly.pdbx_seq_one_letter_code
_entity_poly.pdbx_strand_id
1 'polypeptide(L)'
;MYAFKTAKKDVSDEIAADSELQVEFLDSLVLGEWEDRMQRGLFRYDVTACETKVIPGKCGFIAQLNEGRHLKKRPTEFRVDKVLQPFDESKFNFTKVGQEEVIFQFGASEDNDVHFIPNAPIDVDSSPSVVAINVSPIEYGHVLLIPRIFERLPQRIDRESFLLALHMAEEAGNTYFRLGYNSLGAFATIN
;
A
#
# COMPACT_ATOMS: atom_id res chain seq x y z
N MET A 1 -8.38 -10.04 -7.02
CA MET A 1 -6.98 -10.46 -6.87
C MET A 1 -6.23 -9.98 -8.09
N TYR A 2 -5.23 -9.14 -7.87
CA TYR A 2 -4.23 -8.78 -8.85
C TYR A 2 -3.06 -9.76 -8.68
N ALA A 3 -2.76 -10.51 -9.73
CA ALA A 3 -1.64 -11.44 -9.77
C ALA A 3 -0.54 -10.89 -10.68
N PHE A 4 0.69 -10.83 -10.17
CA PHE A 4 1.85 -10.29 -10.90
C PHE A 4 2.80 -11.40 -11.38
N LYS A 5 3.62 -11.09 -12.38
CA LYS A 5 4.61 -12.05 -12.91
C LYS A 5 5.77 -12.23 -11.94
N THR A 6 6.23 -13.45 -11.76
CA THR A 6 7.48 -13.72 -11.03
C THR A 6 8.62 -13.80 -12.03
N ALA A 7 9.64 -12.95 -11.90
CA ALA A 7 10.78 -12.98 -12.81
C ALA A 7 11.41 -14.39 -12.87
N LYS A 8 11.25 -15.09 -14.01
CA LYS A 8 12.03 -16.29 -14.30
C LYS A 8 13.40 -15.87 -14.81
N LYS A 9 14.41 -16.64 -14.41
CA LYS A 9 15.82 -16.43 -14.73
C LYS A 9 16.13 -16.94 -16.15
N ASP A 10 15.40 -16.50 -17.16
CA ASP A 10 15.68 -16.87 -18.55
C ASP A 10 16.09 -15.65 -19.36
N VAL A 11 17.36 -15.67 -19.76
CA VAL A 11 17.99 -14.71 -20.66
C VAL A 11 17.48 -14.98 -22.06
N SER A 12 16.62 -14.12 -22.57
CA SER A 12 16.56 -13.80 -24.00
C SER A 12 15.84 -12.48 -24.18
N ASP A 13 16.60 -11.47 -24.59
CA ASP A 13 16.11 -10.16 -25.01
C ASP A 13 15.18 -10.32 -26.21
N GLU A 14 13.88 -10.25 -26.00
CA GLU A 14 12.90 -9.80 -26.99
C GLU A 14 11.57 -9.51 -26.30
N ILE A 15 11.14 -8.23 -26.32
CA ILE A 15 9.81 -7.75 -26.75
C ILE A 15 9.64 -6.31 -26.23
N ALA A 16 9.80 -5.35 -27.15
CA ALA A 16 9.34 -3.98 -27.01
C ALA A 16 8.01 -3.86 -27.76
N ALA A 17 6.89 -3.90 -27.04
CA ALA A 17 5.56 -3.41 -27.45
C ALA A 17 4.48 -3.73 -26.40
N ASP A 18 4.61 -4.85 -25.67
CA ASP A 18 3.57 -5.35 -24.74
C ASP A 18 3.71 -4.80 -23.30
N SER A 19 4.84 -4.16 -22.96
CA SER A 19 5.07 -3.60 -21.63
C SER A 19 4.33 -2.27 -21.39
N GLU A 20 4.07 -1.47 -22.44
CA GLU A 20 3.39 -0.17 -22.29
C GLU A 20 1.92 -0.34 -21.85
N LEU A 21 1.24 -1.41 -22.26
CA LEU A 21 -0.15 -1.69 -21.86
C LEU A 21 -0.26 -2.27 -20.43
N GLN A 22 0.80 -2.89 -19.91
CA GLN A 22 0.82 -3.46 -18.55
C GLN A 22 1.15 -2.40 -17.48
N VAL A 23 2.00 -1.41 -17.83
CA VAL A 23 2.43 -0.29 -16.98
C VAL A 23 1.25 0.58 -16.48
N GLU A 24 0.14 0.64 -17.20
CA GLU A 24 -1.00 1.49 -16.80
C GLU A 24 -2.04 0.77 -15.93
N PHE A 25 -2.09 -0.56 -15.93
CA PHE A 25 -3.25 -1.26 -15.40
C PHE A 25 -3.33 -1.23 -13.86
N LEU A 26 -2.22 -1.48 -13.15
CA LEU A 26 -2.24 -1.45 -11.68
C LEU A 26 -2.45 -0.02 -11.16
N ASP A 27 -1.75 0.97 -11.72
CA ASP A 27 -1.86 2.38 -11.30
C ASP A 27 -3.29 2.89 -11.51
N SER A 28 -3.85 2.69 -12.71
CA SER A 28 -5.24 3.06 -13.02
C SER A 28 -6.26 2.34 -12.14
N LEU A 29 -6.04 1.05 -11.85
CA LEU A 29 -6.89 0.28 -10.95
C LEU A 29 -6.84 0.83 -9.52
N VAL A 30 -5.65 1.12 -9.00
CA VAL A 30 -5.48 1.69 -7.66
C VAL A 30 -6.16 3.04 -7.57
N LEU A 31 -5.96 3.93 -8.55
CA LEU A 31 -6.56 5.26 -8.55
C LEU A 31 -8.08 5.21 -8.68
N GLY A 32 -8.61 4.43 -9.61
CA GLY A 32 -10.06 4.30 -9.81
C GLY A 32 -10.77 3.74 -8.57
N GLU A 33 -10.20 2.71 -7.93
CA GLU A 33 -10.77 2.17 -6.71
C GLU A 33 -10.63 3.14 -5.53
N TRP A 34 -9.51 3.86 -5.43
CA TRP A 34 -9.31 4.88 -4.40
C TRP A 34 -10.36 6.00 -4.51
N GLU A 35 -10.65 6.46 -5.73
CA GLU A 35 -11.69 7.46 -6.02
C GLU A 35 -13.10 6.95 -5.70
N ASP A 36 -13.44 5.70 -6.03
CA ASP A 36 -14.71 5.09 -5.64
C ASP A 36 -14.92 5.15 -4.12
N ARG A 37 -13.90 4.76 -3.34
CA ARG A 37 -13.98 4.81 -1.88
C ARG A 37 -14.06 6.24 -1.35
N MET A 38 -13.45 7.20 -2.05
CA MET A 38 -13.55 8.62 -1.71
C MET A 38 -14.99 9.11 -1.89
N GLN A 39 -15.63 8.80 -3.03
CA GLN A 39 -17.02 9.14 -3.30
C GLN A 39 -17.99 8.49 -2.29
N ARG A 40 -17.65 7.30 -1.80
CA ARG A 40 -18.39 6.59 -0.75
C ARG A 40 -18.16 7.13 0.66
N GLY A 41 -17.27 8.12 0.84
CA GLY A 41 -17.04 8.77 2.13
C GLY A 41 -16.25 7.96 3.16
N LEU A 42 -15.40 7.02 2.70
CA LEU A 42 -14.64 6.15 3.61
C LEU A 42 -13.39 6.83 4.21
N PHE A 43 -13.01 8.00 3.70
CA PHE A 43 -11.85 8.75 4.15
C PHE A 43 -12.19 9.70 5.30
N ARG A 44 -11.21 9.96 6.18
CA ARG A 44 -11.43 10.83 7.34
C ARG A 44 -11.42 12.33 7.01
N TYR A 45 -10.84 12.71 5.87
CA TYR A 45 -10.77 14.06 5.33
C TYR A 45 -10.48 13.98 3.83
N ASP A 46 -10.70 15.08 3.12
CA ASP A 46 -10.37 15.21 1.70
C ASP A 46 -8.92 15.70 1.54
N VAL A 47 -8.03 14.81 1.09
CA VAL A 47 -6.62 15.13 0.85
C VAL A 47 -6.41 15.98 -0.41
N THR A 48 -7.34 15.92 -1.37
CA THR A 48 -7.22 16.64 -2.65
C THR A 48 -7.50 18.13 -2.49
N ALA A 49 -8.23 18.51 -1.44
CA ALA A 49 -8.51 19.89 -1.07
C ALA A 49 -7.41 20.53 -0.19
N CYS A 50 -6.35 19.78 0.16
CA CYS A 50 -5.31 20.29 1.07
C CYS A 50 -4.44 21.35 0.39
N GLU A 51 -4.16 22.44 1.12
CA GLU A 51 -3.30 23.51 0.61
C GLU A 51 -1.85 23.02 0.45
N THR A 52 -1.25 23.32 -0.70
CA THR A 52 0.14 23.00 -1.00
C THR A 52 0.92 24.26 -1.36
N LYS A 53 2.21 24.28 -1.02
CA LYS A 53 3.13 25.36 -1.36
C LYS A 53 4.52 24.81 -1.69
N VAL A 54 5.06 25.25 -2.83
CA VAL A 54 6.48 25.02 -3.16
C VAL A 54 7.34 25.87 -2.24
N ILE A 55 8.26 25.23 -1.51
CA ILE A 55 9.20 25.90 -0.61
C ILE A 55 10.35 26.46 -1.45
N PRO A 56 10.65 27.77 -1.37
CA PRO A 56 11.78 28.35 -2.10
C PRO A 56 13.10 27.66 -1.75
N GLY A 57 13.88 27.30 -2.77
CA GLY A 57 15.17 26.64 -2.60
C GLY A 57 15.55 25.77 -3.81
N LYS A 58 16.70 25.10 -3.73
CA LYS A 58 17.21 24.24 -4.82
C LYS A 58 16.71 22.79 -4.76
N CYS A 59 16.08 22.40 -3.64
CA CYS A 59 15.71 21.02 -3.37
C CYS A 59 14.29 20.65 -3.86
N GLY A 60 13.49 21.63 -4.31
CA GLY A 60 12.14 21.38 -4.84
C GLY A 60 11.14 20.85 -3.80
N PHE A 61 11.29 21.20 -2.52
CA PHE A 61 10.37 20.73 -1.48
C PHE A 61 8.96 21.31 -1.64
N ILE A 62 7.97 20.49 -1.32
CA ILE A 62 6.56 20.87 -1.26
C ILE A 62 6.09 20.72 0.19
N ALA A 63 5.48 21.77 0.74
CA ALA A 63 4.76 21.71 1.99
C ALA A 63 3.27 21.48 1.69
N GLN A 64 2.64 20.59 2.44
CA GLN A 64 1.20 20.31 2.36
C GLN A 64 0.59 20.42 3.75
N LEU A 65 -0.50 21.17 3.87
CA LEU A 65 -1.25 21.32 5.12
C LEU A 65 -2.44 20.37 5.15
N ASN A 66 -2.26 19.23 5.81
CA ASN A 66 -3.31 18.22 5.99
C ASN A 66 -4.10 18.46 7.28
N GLU A 67 -5.03 19.41 7.24
CA GLU A 67 -5.93 19.69 8.36
C GLU A 67 -6.77 18.45 8.72
N GLY A 68 -7.02 18.25 10.01
CA GLY A 68 -7.79 17.09 10.49
C GLY A 68 -7.03 15.76 10.54
N ARG A 69 -5.91 15.60 9.82
CA ARG A 69 -5.11 14.35 9.83
C ARG A 69 -4.63 13.95 11.23
N HIS A 70 -4.23 14.94 12.04
CA HIS A 70 -3.73 14.70 13.39
C HIS A 70 -4.83 14.36 14.41
N LEU A 71 -6.09 14.75 14.17
CA LEU A 71 -7.18 14.65 15.14
C LEU A 71 -7.56 13.20 15.49
N LYS A 72 -7.40 12.27 14.54
CA LYS A 72 -7.72 10.84 14.69
C LYS A 72 -6.47 9.96 14.67
N LYS A 73 -5.28 10.54 14.86
CA LYS A 73 -4.02 9.80 14.91
C LYS A 73 -3.94 9.05 16.25
N ARG A 74 -3.72 7.74 16.18
CA ARG A 74 -3.49 6.93 17.40
C ARG A 74 -2.12 7.27 17.98
N PRO A 75 -1.98 7.31 19.32
CA PRO A 75 -0.68 7.49 19.94
C PRO A 75 0.25 6.33 19.53
N THR A 76 1.51 6.65 19.23
CA THR A 76 2.53 5.65 18.95
C THR A 76 2.91 4.97 20.26
N GLU A 77 2.65 3.67 20.37
CA GLU A 77 3.06 2.88 21.52
C GLU A 77 4.48 2.33 21.30
N PHE A 78 5.45 3.24 21.42
CA PHE A 78 6.86 2.95 21.27
C PHE A 78 7.55 2.89 22.62
N ARG A 79 8.37 1.86 22.84
CA ARG A 79 9.36 1.84 23.91
C ARG A 79 10.73 2.12 23.29
N VAL A 80 11.42 3.14 23.81
CA VAL A 80 12.69 3.66 23.25
C VAL A 80 13.75 2.56 23.08
N ASP A 81 13.73 1.56 23.94
CA ASP A 81 14.64 0.42 23.98
C ASP A 81 14.21 -0.76 23.11
N LYS A 82 13.01 -0.76 22.51
CA LYS A 82 12.46 -1.92 21.80
C LYS A 82 11.64 -1.54 20.56
N VAL A 83 12.31 -1.55 19.40
CA VAL A 83 11.70 -1.31 18.09
C VAL A 83 10.87 -2.50 17.60
N LEU A 84 11.22 -3.74 17.96
CA LEU A 84 10.45 -4.93 17.61
C LEU A 84 9.57 -5.37 18.79
N GLN A 85 8.27 -5.12 18.69
CA GLN A 85 7.30 -5.47 19.71
C GLN A 85 6.40 -6.63 19.24
N PRO A 86 5.96 -7.53 20.13
CA PRO A 86 5.04 -8.60 19.76
C PRO A 86 3.69 -8.03 19.32
N PHE A 87 3.01 -8.77 18.45
CA PHE A 87 1.63 -8.47 18.07
C PHE A 87 0.71 -8.43 19.30
N ASP A 88 -0.26 -7.51 19.28
CA ASP A 88 -1.25 -7.34 20.36
C ASP A 88 -2.65 -7.21 19.76
N GLU A 89 -3.44 -8.28 19.92
CA GLU A 89 -4.80 -8.36 19.39
C GLU A 89 -5.77 -7.36 20.04
N SER A 90 -5.47 -6.88 21.25
CA SER A 90 -6.31 -5.89 21.93
C SER A 90 -6.24 -4.52 21.24
N LYS A 91 -5.13 -4.22 20.57
CA LYS A 91 -4.89 -2.96 19.86
C LYS A 91 -5.47 -3.01 18.45
N PHE A 92 -5.52 -1.86 17.80
CA PHE A 92 -5.84 -1.87 16.38
C PHE A 92 -4.72 -2.57 15.61
N ASN A 93 -5.11 -3.42 14.67
CA ASN A 93 -4.24 -4.06 13.71
C ASN A 93 -5.02 -4.28 12.40
N PHE A 94 -4.34 -4.69 11.34
CA PHE A 94 -4.93 -4.74 10.01
C PHE A 94 -6.02 -5.80 9.83
N THR A 95 -6.15 -6.81 10.71
CA THR A 95 -7.29 -7.74 10.65
C THR A 95 -8.62 -7.08 11.02
N LYS A 96 -8.60 -5.84 11.53
CA LYS A 96 -9.77 -5.04 11.92
C LYS A 96 -10.15 -3.98 10.88
N VAL A 97 -9.51 -3.97 9.72
CA VAL A 97 -9.86 -3.08 8.59
C VAL A 97 -11.23 -3.50 8.04
N GLY A 98 -12.07 -2.52 7.70
CA GLY A 98 -13.38 -2.79 7.09
C GLY A 98 -13.25 -3.42 5.70
N GLN A 99 -14.15 -4.31 5.33
CA GLN A 99 -14.11 -4.98 4.01
C GLN A 99 -14.23 -3.96 2.87
N GLU A 100 -14.97 -2.88 3.09
CA GLU A 100 -15.11 -1.74 2.17
C GLU A 100 -13.82 -0.95 1.95
N GLU A 101 -12.86 -1.01 2.88
CA GLU A 101 -11.56 -0.34 2.75
C GLU A 101 -10.57 -1.16 1.91
N VAL A 102 -10.79 -2.47 1.76
CA VAL A 102 -9.95 -3.35 0.93
C VAL A 102 -10.24 -3.09 -0.55
N ILE A 103 -9.17 -2.97 -1.34
CA ILE A 103 -9.24 -2.75 -2.78
C ILE A 103 -9.16 -4.10 -3.50
N PHE A 104 -8.04 -4.80 -3.34
CA PHE A 104 -7.83 -6.13 -3.91
C PHE A 104 -6.76 -6.91 -3.15
N GLN A 105 -6.75 -8.22 -3.35
CA GLN A 105 -5.61 -9.08 -3.00
C GLN A 105 -4.48 -8.87 -4.01
N PHE A 106 -3.22 -8.90 -3.58
CA PHE A 106 -2.03 -8.71 -4.40
C PHE A 106 -1.03 -9.85 -4.15
N GLY A 107 -0.64 -10.58 -5.20
CA GLY A 107 0.21 -11.76 -5.05
C GLY A 107 0.83 -12.23 -6.36
N ALA A 108 1.74 -13.20 -6.28
CA ALA A 108 2.36 -13.81 -7.44
C ALA A 108 1.36 -14.67 -8.22
N SER A 109 1.46 -14.66 -9.55
CA SER A 109 0.70 -15.58 -10.40
C SER A 109 1.30 -16.98 -10.45
N GLU A 110 0.45 -18.00 -10.54
CA GLU A 110 0.86 -19.40 -10.76
C GLU A 110 1.24 -19.67 -12.22
N ASP A 111 0.56 -19.01 -13.17
CA ASP A 111 0.77 -19.18 -14.62
C ASP A 111 1.83 -18.22 -15.19
N ASN A 112 2.39 -17.34 -14.35
CA ASN A 112 3.35 -16.32 -14.71
C ASN A 112 2.83 -15.28 -15.72
N ASP A 113 1.52 -15.05 -15.74
CA ASP A 113 0.87 -13.94 -16.43
C ASP A 113 0.24 -12.94 -15.46
N VAL A 114 0.11 -11.69 -15.90
CA VAL A 114 -0.60 -10.66 -15.14
C VAL A 114 -2.09 -10.85 -15.34
N HIS A 115 -2.85 -10.97 -14.25
CA HIS A 115 -4.30 -11.04 -14.33
C HIS A 115 -4.97 -10.35 -13.14
N PHE A 116 -6.19 -9.86 -13.38
CA PHE A 116 -7.02 -9.30 -12.33
C PHE A 116 -8.39 -9.97 -12.29
N ILE A 117 -8.70 -10.55 -11.14
CA ILE A 117 -9.97 -11.19 -10.85
C ILE A 117 -10.75 -10.28 -9.89
N PRO A 118 -11.75 -9.51 -10.36
CA PRO A 118 -12.55 -8.67 -9.48
C PRO A 118 -13.31 -9.52 -8.46
N ASN A 119 -13.48 -9.01 -7.24
CA ASN A 119 -14.22 -9.68 -6.16
C ASN A 119 -13.74 -11.10 -5.83
N ALA A 120 -12.46 -11.42 -6.07
CA ALA A 120 -11.87 -12.69 -5.67
C ALA A 120 -12.08 -12.93 -4.15
N PRO A 121 -12.58 -14.12 -3.75
CA PRO A 121 -12.83 -14.41 -2.35
C PRO A 121 -11.54 -14.36 -1.54
N ILE A 122 -11.60 -13.79 -0.35
CA ILE A 122 -10.47 -13.79 0.58
C ILE A 122 -10.42 -15.16 1.24
N ASP A 123 -9.42 -15.95 0.89
CA ASP A 123 -9.11 -17.18 1.58
C ASP A 123 -8.32 -16.85 2.86
N VAL A 124 -8.92 -17.10 4.02
CA VAL A 124 -8.31 -16.78 5.31
C VAL A 124 -7.13 -17.69 5.60
N ASP A 125 -7.16 -18.94 5.12
CA ASP A 125 -6.16 -19.96 5.43
C ASP A 125 -4.84 -19.69 4.69
N SER A 126 -4.89 -19.15 3.47
CA SER A 126 -3.69 -18.71 2.74
C SER A 126 -3.13 -17.38 3.20
N SER A 127 -3.83 -16.64 4.06
CA SER A 127 -3.45 -15.32 4.56
C SER A 127 -2.90 -14.42 3.44
N PRO A 128 -3.76 -13.96 2.52
CA PRO A 128 -3.32 -13.20 1.36
C PRO A 128 -2.72 -11.86 1.78
N SER A 129 -1.89 -11.33 0.88
CA SER A 129 -1.51 -9.92 0.97
C SER A 129 -2.55 -9.08 0.27
N VAL A 130 -2.89 -7.93 0.85
CA VAL A 130 -3.95 -7.07 0.33
C VAL A 130 -3.48 -5.63 0.17
N VAL A 131 -4.11 -4.94 -0.77
CA VAL A 131 -4.05 -3.49 -0.90
C VAL A 131 -5.35 -2.91 -0.37
N ALA A 132 -5.25 -1.96 0.55
CA ALA A 132 -6.38 -1.25 1.15
C ALA A 132 -6.16 0.26 1.07
N ILE A 133 -7.24 1.05 1.11
CA ILE A 133 -7.10 2.50 1.22
C ILE A 133 -6.41 2.88 2.54
N ASN A 134 -5.61 3.94 2.53
CA ASN A 134 -5.28 4.62 3.77
C ASN A 134 -6.40 5.61 4.09
N VAL A 135 -7.27 5.32 5.06
CA VAL A 135 -8.36 6.22 5.48
C VAL A 135 -7.87 7.58 6.02
N SER A 136 -6.56 7.76 6.24
CA SER A 136 -5.88 9.02 6.58
C SER A 136 -4.71 9.30 5.60
N PRO A 137 -5.02 9.49 4.31
CA PRO A 137 -4.05 9.44 3.22
C PRO A 137 -3.12 10.67 3.26
N ILE A 138 -1.83 10.48 3.03
CA ILE A 138 -0.89 11.63 2.95
C ILE A 138 -1.08 12.39 1.64
N GLU A 139 -1.40 11.68 0.55
CA GLU A 139 -1.55 12.21 -0.81
C GLU A 139 -2.64 11.41 -1.55
N TYR A 140 -3.12 11.95 -2.67
CA TYR A 140 -3.96 11.24 -3.64
C TYR A 140 -3.35 9.89 -4.03
N GLY A 141 -4.18 8.84 -4.11
CA GLY A 141 -3.74 7.47 -4.41
C GLY A 141 -3.00 6.75 -3.29
N HIS A 142 -2.88 7.34 -2.09
CA HIS A 142 -2.20 6.69 -0.97
C HIS A 142 -2.98 5.47 -0.46
N VAL A 143 -2.42 4.30 -0.74
CA VAL A 143 -2.88 2.98 -0.28
C VAL A 143 -1.88 2.32 0.68
N LEU A 144 -2.34 1.27 1.35
CA LEU A 144 -1.54 0.42 2.23
C LEU A 144 -1.38 -0.94 1.58
N LEU A 145 -0.14 -1.38 1.40
CA LEU A 145 0.18 -2.79 1.15
C LEU A 145 0.30 -3.50 2.50
N ILE A 146 -0.52 -4.51 2.71
CA ILE A 146 -0.62 -5.28 3.96
C ILE A 146 -0.22 -6.72 3.64
N PRO A 147 1.05 -7.11 3.85
CA PRO A 147 1.51 -8.46 3.61
C PRO A 147 0.84 -9.43 4.58
N ARG A 148 0.34 -10.55 4.05
CA ARG A 148 -0.19 -11.70 4.81
C ARG A 148 -1.05 -11.28 6.00
N ILE A 149 -2.19 -10.67 5.70
CA ILE A 149 -3.00 -9.92 6.68
C ILE A 149 -3.38 -10.74 7.93
N PHE A 150 -3.57 -12.05 7.82
CA PHE A 150 -3.98 -12.91 8.93
C PHE A 150 -2.81 -13.54 9.71
N GLU A 151 -1.57 -13.39 9.25
CA GLU A 151 -0.37 -13.86 9.96
C GLU A 151 0.06 -12.97 11.14
N ARG A 152 -0.57 -11.79 11.29
CA ARG A 152 -0.34 -10.90 12.44
C ARG A 152 1.14 -10.54 12.61
N LEU A 153 1.81 -10.30 11.48
CA LEU A 153 3.24 -10.01 11.44
C LEU A 153 3.54 -8.74 12.25
N PRO A 154 4.58 -8.76 13.11
CA PRO A 154 5.01 -7.54 13.78
C PRO A 154 5.56 -6.57 12.74
N GLN A 155 5.55 -5.28 13.06
CA GLN A 155 6.08 -4.24 12.19
C GLN A 155 7.61 -4.33 11.99
N ARG A 156 8.03 -5.21 11.09
CA ARG A 156 9.42 -5.47 10.70
C ARG A 156 9.44 -5.83 9.23
N ILE A 157 10.34 -5.21 8.47
CA ILE A 157 10.61 -5.64 7.10
C ILE A 157 11.31 -7.00 7.14
N ASP A 158 10.69 -8.00 6.51
CA ASP A 158 11.33 -9.26 6.13
C ASP A 158 11.56 -9.30 4.62
N ARG A 159 12.31 -10.32 4.16
CA ARG A 159 12.68 -10.48 2.75
C ARG A 159 11.46 -10.60 1.84
N GLU A 160 10.45 -11.35 2.25
CA GLU A 160 9.28 -11.66 1.42
C GLU A 160 8.37 -10.45 1.29
N SER A 161 8.09 -9.79 2.41
CA SER A 161 7.30 -8.55 2.47
C SER A 161 7.97 -7.42 1.68
N PHE A 162 9.30 -7.33 1.73
CA PHE A 162 10.04 -6.35 0.94
C PHE A 162 9.98 -6.66 -0.56
N LEU A 163 10.17 -7.92 -0.94
CA LEU A 163 10.09 -8.34 -2.33
C LEU A 163 8.69 -8.10 -2.91
N LEU A 164 7.64 -8.39 -2.14
CA LEU A 164 6.25 -8.08 -2.52
C LEU A 164 6.06 -6.59 -2.79
N ALA A 165 6.60 -5.72 -1.94
CA ALA A 165 6.54 -4.28 -2.15
C ALA A 165 7.27 -3.86 -3.43
N LEU A 166 8.45 -4.43 -3.71
CA LEU A 166 9.18 -4.17 -4.94
C LEU A 166 8.40 -4.57 -6.19
N HIS A 167 7.74 -5.74 -6.17
CA HIS A 167 6.84 -6.13 -7.26
C HIS A 167 5.69 -5.15 -7.43
N MET A 168 5.09 -4.63 -6.35
CA MET A 168 4.05 -3.60 -6.46
C MET A 168 4.56 -2.33 -7.15
N ALA A 169 5.79 -1.89 -6.87
CA ALA A 169 6.38 -0.73 -7.55
C ALA A 169 6.73 -1.02 -9.02
N GLU A 170 7.17 -2.23 -9.34
CA GLU A 170 7.42 -2.68 -10.71
C GLU A 170 6.11 -2.71 -11.53
N GLU A 171 5.08 -3.37 -11.00
CA GLU A 171 3.75 -3.47 -11.64
C GLU A 171 3.03 -2.12 -11.75
N ALA A 172 3.28 -1.20 -10.82
CA ALA A 172 2.74 0.16 -10.92
C ALA A 172 3.35 0.91 -12.12
N GLY A 173 4.55 0.55 -12.56
CA GLY A 173 5.22 1.14 -13.74
C GLY A 173 5.39 2.66 -13.71
N ASN A 174 5.12 3.30 -12.57
CA ASN A 174 4.96 4.74 -12.43
C ASN A 174 6.17 5.33 -11.71
N THR A 175 6.95 6.16 -12.42
CA THR A 175 8.16 6.81 -11.90
C THR A 175 7.91 7.77 -10.73
N TYR A 176 6.65 8.13 -10.45
CA TYR A 176 6.24 8.94 -9.31
C TYR A 176 5.67 8.11 -8.15
N PHE A 177 5.38 6.82 -8.35
CA PHE A 177 4.94 5.94 -7.29
C PHE A 177 6.08 5.71 -6.27
N ARG A 178 5.75 5.77 -4.98
CA ARG A 178 6.73 5.68 -3.89
C ARG A 178 6.27 4.64 -2.88
N LEU A 179 7.18 3.74 -2.53
CA LEU A 179 7.02 2.83 -1.41
C LEU A 179 7.60 3.49 -0.15
N GLY A 180 6.84 3.44 0.93
CA GLY A 180 7.28 3.94 2.24
C GLY A 180 7.00 2.90 3.31
N TYR A 181 7.93 2.77 4.26
CA TYR A 181 7.76 1.98 5.47
C TYR A 181 8.22 2.80 6.66
N ASN A 182 7.38 2.86 7.70
CA ASN A 182 7.70 3.51 8.96
C ASN A 182 7.87 2.45 10.04
N SER A 183 9.03 2.41 10.68
CA SER A 183 9.25 1.60 11.88
C SER A 183 8.61 2.25 13.13
N LEU A 184 8.55 1.55 14.27
CA LEU A 184 7.91 2.05 15.48
C LEU A 184 8.57 3.33 16.02
N GLY A 185 9.88 3.48 15.80
CA GLY A 185 10.63 4.70 16.11
C GLY A 185 10.47 5.82 15.06
N ALA A 186 9.86 5.53 13.92
CA ALA A 186 9.69 6.45 12.79
C ALA A 186 8.21 6.88 12.62
N PHE A 187 7.53 7.22 13.72
CA PHE A 187 6.15 7.75 13.74
C PHE A 187 5.04 6.81 13.25
N ALA A 188 5.31 5.50 13.14
CA ALA A 188 4.26 4.54 12.87
C ALA A 188 3.24 4.47 14.02
N THR A 189 1.99 4.14 13.69
CA THR A 189 0.86 4.14 14.64
C THR A 189 0.25 2.76 14.87
N ILE A 190 0.79 1.73 14.22
CA ILE A 190 0.32 0.35 14.26
C ILE A 190 1.56 -0.55 14.36
N ASN A 191 1.51 -1.54 15.25
CA ASN A 191 2.51 -2.60 15.35
C ASN A 191 1.99 -3.89 14.69
#